data_AF-A0A7V6SWS0-F1
#
_entry.id   AF-A0A7V6SWS0-F1
#
_cell.length_a   1.000
_cell.length_b   1.000
_cell.length_c   1.000
_cell.angle_alpha   90.00
_cell.angle_beta   90.00
_cell.angle_gamma   90.00
#
_symmetry.space_group_name_H-M   'P 1'
#
loop_
_entity.id
_entity.type
_entity.pdbx_description
1 polymer ?
#
loop_
_entity_poly.entity_id
_entity_poly.type
_entity_poly.pdbx_seq_one_letter_code
_entity_poly.pdbx_strand_id
1 'polypeptide(L)'
;MARRITKRTKRRLSIIFLVTIVVLITFILNVGKLFFQIIEKKNEEKFLIGELKRLEDEEAYLKVEVEKLNNPDYVARYARERLLYSKDGEFIIRIP
;
A
#
# COMPACT_ATOMS: atom_id res chain seq x y z
N MET A 1 -40.93 -52.78 5.05
CA MET A 1 -41.51 -52.26 6.32
C MET A 1 -40.90 -50.91 6.64
N ALA A 2 -41.69 -49.83 6.67
CA ALA A 2 -41.20 -48.50 7.02
C ALA A 2 -40.99 -48.39 8.54
N ARG A 3 -39.74 -48.17 8.99
CA ARG A 3 -39.44 -47.91 10.40
C ARG A 3 -40.14 -46.61 10.83
N ARG A 4 -41.15 -46.71 11.70
CA ARG A 4 -41.83 -45.54 12.26
C ARG A 4 -40.86 -44.77 13.16
N ILE A 5 -40.44 -43.59 12.71
CA ILE A 5 -39.56 -42.71 13.50
C ILE A 5 -40.35 -42.21 14.71
N THR A 6 -39.92 -42.57 15.91
CA THR A 6 -40.49 -42.10 17.17
C THR A 6 -40.35 -40.59 17.33
N LYS A 7 -41.37 -39.93 17.92
CA LYS A 7 -41.39 -38.45 18.11
C LYS A 7 -40.13 -37.91 18.81
N ARG A 8 -39.54 -38.67 19.74
CA ARG A 8 -38.26 -38.35 20.42
C ARG A 8 -37.09 -38.26 19.45
N THR A 9 -37.00 -39.18 18.48
CA THR A 9 -35.92 -39.22 17.48
C THR A 9 -36.04 -38.05 16.50
N LYS A 10 -37.27 -37.67 16.10
CA LYS A 10 -37.50 -36.47 15.29
C LYS A 10 -37.05 -35.19 16.01
N ARG A 11 -37.40 -35.03 17.29
CA ARG A 11 -36.96 -33.87 18.10
C ARG A 11 -35.44 -33.79 18.22
N ARG A 12 -34.76 -34.92 18.43
CA ARG A 12 -33.29 -34.98 18.48
C ARG A 12 -32.65 -34.58 17.15
N LEU A 13 -33.19 -35.06 16.04
CA LEU A 13 -32.72 -34.69 14.69
C LEU A 13 -32.93 -33.22 14.39
N SER A 14 -34.07 -32.64 14.79
CA SER A 14 -34.33 -31.19 14.61
C SER A 14 -33.35 -30.32 15.39
N ILE A 15 -32.96 -30.72 16.61
CA ILE A 15 -31.97 -29.99 17.40
C ILE A 15 -30.59 -30.06 16.74
N ILE A 16 -30.17 -31.25 16.30
CA ILE A 16 -28.88 -31.43 15.60
C ILE A 16 -28.86 -30.59 14.33
N PHE A 17 -29.94 -30.60 13.55
CA PHE A 17 -30.04 -29.79 12.34
C PHE A 17 -29.90 -28.28 12.63
N LEU A 18 -30.54 -27.80 13.69
CA LEU A 18 -30.45 -26.40 14.10
C LEU A 18 -29.02 -26.03 14.52
N VAL A 19 -28.34 -26.90 15.28
CA VAL A 19 -26.93 -26.70 15.65
C VAL A 19 -26.04 -26.68 14.41
N THR A 20 -26.24 -27.59 13.46
CA THR A 20 -25.47 -27.62 12.21
C THR A 20 -25.66 -26.33 11.40
N ILE A 21 -26.88 -25.79 11.34
CA ILE A 21 -27.15 -24.50 10.68
C ILE A 21 -26.35 -23.37 11.35
N VAL A 22 -26.36 -23.31 12.68
CA VAL A 22 -25.62 -22.28 13.42
C VAL A 22 -24.12 -22.37 13.11
N VAL A 23 -23.55 -23.58 13.13
CA VAL A 23 -22.15 -23.81 12.77
C VAL A 23 -21.86 -23.36 11.34
N LEU A 24 -22.71 -23.71 10.37
CA LEU A 24 -22.54 -23.29 8.98
C LEU A 24 -22.59 -21.77 8.81
N ILE A 25 -23.51 -21.09 9.49
CA ILE A 25 -23.60 -19.62 9.45
C ILE A 25 -22.31 -19.01 10.00
N THR A 26 -21.84 -19.48 11.16
CA THR A 26 -20.58 -18.96 11.75
C THR A 26 -19.38 -19.20 10.84
N PHE A 27 -19.35 -20.33 10.13
CA PHE A 27 -18.29 -20.64 9.18
C PHE A 27 -18.33 -19.70 7.97
N ILE A 28 -19.50 -19.50 7.38
CA ILE A 28 -19.68 -18.58 6.24
C ILE A 28 -19.25 -17.15 6.60
N LEU A 29 -19.63 -16.66 7.79
CA LEU A 29 -19.24 -15.34 8.25
C LEU A 29 -17.72 -15.20 8.43
N ASN A 30 -17.06 -16.24 8.97
CA ASN A 30 -15.61 -16.24 9.12
C ASN A 30 -14.89 -16.26 7.77
N VAL A 31 -15.33 -17.11 6.84
CA VAL A 31 -14.76 -17.18 5.49
C VAL A 31 -14.95 -15.85 4.76
N GLY A 32 -16.14 -15.25 4.86
CA GLY A 32 -16.41 -13.93 4.29
C GLY A 32 -15.46 -12.86 4.84
N LYS A 33 -15.29 -12.81 6.17
CA LYS A 33 -14.35 -11.87 6.83
C LYS A 33 -12.91 -12.07 6.36
N LEU A 34 -12.44 -13.32 6.30
CA LEU A 34 -11.09 -13.63 5.83
C LEU A 34 -10.89 -13.21 4.37
N PHE A 35 -11.90 -13.45 3.52
CA PHE A 35 -11.84 -13.06 2.12
C PHE A 35 -11.70 -11.54 1.95
N PHE A 36 -12.49 -10.75 2.69
CA PHE A 36 -12.36 -9.30 2.69
C PHE A 36 -10.99 -8.83 3.19
N GLN A 37 -10.48 -9.42 4.28
CA GLN A 37 -9.15 -9.10 4.80
C GLN A 37 -8.03 -9.38 3.80
N ILE A 38 -8.12 -10.48 3.05
CA ILE A 38 -7.14 -10.82 2.01
C ILE A 38 -7.16 -9.79 0.89
N ILE A 39 -8.35 -9.34 0.45
CA ILE A 39 -8.47 -8.31 -0.58
C ILE A 39 -7.87 -6.99 -0.10
N GLU A 40 -8.19 -6.58 1.12
CA GLU A 40 -7.66 -5.36 1.73
C GLU A 40 -6.12 -5.41 1.81
N LYS A 41 -5.58 -6.50 2.35
CA LYS A 41 -4.12 -6.72 2.45
C LYS A 41 -3.44 -6.69 1.09
N LYS A 42 -4.04 -7.28 0.05
CA LYS A 42 -3.50 -7.27 -1.31
C LYS A 42 -3.50 -5.88 -1.94
N ASN A 43 -4.51 -5.06 -1.64
CA ASN A 43 -4.55 -3.67 -2.10
C ASN A 43 -3.52 -2.81 -1.36
N GLU A 44 -3.41 -2.99 -0.05
CA GLU A 44 -2.41 -2.34 0.80
C GLU A 44 -0.99 -2.69 0.33
N GLU A 45 -0.71 -3.96 0.06
CA GLU A 45 0.57 -4.43 -0.48
C GLU A 45 0.92 -3.73 -1.80
N LYS A 46 -0.03 -3.67 -2.75
CA LYS A 46 0.19 -2.97 -4.03
C LYS A 46 0.47 -1.48 -3.84
N PHE A 47 -0.24 -0.84 -2.92
CA PHE A 47 -0.04 0.57 -2.60
C PHE A 47 1.36 0.79 -2.01
N LEU A 48 1.75 -0.02 -1.02
CA LEU A 48 3.06 0.07 -0.36
C LEU A 48 4.21 -0.20 -1.33
N ILE A 49 4.07 -1.16 -2.25
CA ILE A 49 5.08 -1.42 -3.30
C ILE A 49 5.24 -0.19 -4.21
N GLY A 50 4.13 0.46 -4.58
CA GLY A 50 4.17 1.68 -5.38
C GLY A 50 4.82 2.85 -4.65
N GLU A 51 4.49 3.02 -3.36
CA GLU A 51 5.08 4.05 -2.52
C GLU A 51 6.56 3.82 -2.27
N LEU A 52 6.97 2.57 -2.03
CA LEU A 52 8.37 2.18 -1.87
C LEU A 52 9.18 2.51 -3.12
N LYS A 53 8.67 2.16 -4.30
CA LYS A 53 9.34 2.50 -5.57
C LYS A 53 9.48 4.02 -5.75
N ARG A 54 8.43 4.79 -5.42
CA ARG A 54 8.49 6.27 -5.50
C ARG A 54 9.57 6.82 -4.57
N LEU A 55 9.68 6.29 -3.35
CA LEU A 55 10.68 6.71 -2.38
C LEU A 55 12.10 6.31 -2.80
N GLU A 56 12.29 5.14 -3.41
CA GLU A 56 13.57 4.72 -3.97
C GLU A 56 14.02 5.65 -5.13
N ASP A 57 13.09 5.99 -6.02
CA ASP A 57 13.35 6.94 -7.12
C ASP A 57 13.70 8.33 -6.58
N GLU A 58 13.00 8.79 -5.54
CA GLU A 58 13.28 10.06 -4.86
C GLU A 58 14.63 10.05 -4.14
N GLU A 59 14.97 8.97 -3.44
CA GLU A 59 16.27 8.81 -2.79
C GLU A 59 17.40 8.84 -3.81
N ALA A 60 17.25 8.14 -4.94
CA ALA A 60 18.24 8.14 -6.01
C ALA A 60 18.42 9.54 -6.63
N TYR A 61 17.31 10.25 -6.88
CA TYR A 61 17.36 11.63 -7.35
C TYR A 61 18.07 12.56 -6.37
N LEU A 62 17.71 12.50 -5.09
CA LEU A 62 18.31 13.32 -4.04
C LEU A 62 19.80 13.02 -3.85
N LYS A 63 20.23 11.76 -3.93
CA LYS A 63 21.66 11.39 -3.89
C LYS A 63 22.45 12.04 -5.01
N VAL A 64 21.92 12.01 -6.23
CA VAL A 64 22.54 12.66 -7.38
C VAL A 64 22.59 14.18 -7.19
N GLU A 65 21.52 14.78 -6.66
CA GLU A 65 21.50 16.22 -6.41
C GLU A 65 22.50 16.63 -5.33
N VAL A 66 22.63 15.85 -4.25
CA VAL A 66 23.66 16.06 -3.22
C VAL A 66 25.06 15.94 -3.81
N GLU A 67 25.33 14.94 -4.67
CA GLU A 67 26.62 14.79 -5.33
C GLU A 67 26.96 16.00 -6.21
N LYS A 68 25.98 16.48 -7.00
CA LYS A 68 26.13 17.69 -7.81
C LYS A 68 26.38 18.93 -6.93
N LEU A 69 25.64 19.10 -5.84
CA LEU A 69 25.79 20.21 -4.91
C LEU A 69 27.10 20.16 -4.11
N ASN A 70 27.71 18.98 -3.94
CA ASN A 70 29.05 18.86 -3.37
C ASN A 70 30.16 19.27 -4.37
N ASN A 71 29.86 19.37 -5.66
CA ASN A 71 30.83 19.80 -6.66
C ASN A 71 30.86 21.35 -6.75
N PRO A 72 31.98 22.00 -6.37
CA PRO A 72 32.06 23.46 -6.32
C PRO A 72 31.91 24.13 -7.69
N ASP A 73 32.30 23.47 -8.78
CA ASP A 73 32.10 24.00 -10.14
C ASP A 73 30.63 23.97 -10.55
N TYR A 74 29.90 22.92 -10.16
CA TYR A 74 28.47 22.82 -10.37
C TYR A 74 27.73 23.88 -9.55
N VAL A 75 28.08 24.06 -8.28
CA VAL A 75 27.48 25.10 -7.41
C VAL A 75 27.73 26.49 -7.96
N ALA A 76 28.96 26.80 -8.40
CA ALA A 76 29.28 28.08 -9.01
C ALA A 76 28.50 28.32 -10.31
N ARG A 77 28.33 27.29 -11.15
CA ARG A 77 27.47 27.37 -12.35
C ARG A 77 26.00 27.54 -12.00
N TYR A 78 25.48 26.78 -11.05
CA TYR A 78 24.11 26.88 -10.57
C TYR A 78 23.81 28.28 -10.00
N ALA A 79 24.72 28.84 -9.22
CA ALA A 79 24.60 30.19 -8.69
C ALA A 79 24.61 31.26 -9.81
N ARG A 80 25.47 31.09 -10.84
CA ARG A 80 25.47 31.98 -12.02
C ARG A 80 24.18 31.91 -12.82
N GLU A 81 23.70 30.69 -13.11
CA GLU A 81 22.54 30.47 -13.98
C GLU A 81 21.20 30.77 -13.28
N ARG A 82 21.04 30.36 -12.02
CA ARG A 82 19.76 30.45 -11.29
C ARG A 82 19.65 31.64 -10.36
N LEU A 83 20.78 32.05 -9.76
CA LEU A 83 20.81 33.12 -8.77
C LEU A 83 21.43 34.42 -9.33
N LEU A 84 21.84 34.41 -10.60
CA LEU A 84 22.51 35.54 -11.25
C LEU A 84 23.70 36.04 -10.43
N TYR A 85 24.44 35.13 -9.80
CA TYR A 85 25.72 35.48 -9.17
C TYR A 85 26.78 35.68 -10.25
N SER A 86 27.81 36.48 -9.97
CA SER A 86 28.98 36.60 -10.84
C SER A 86 30.25 36.58 -10.00
N LYS A 87 31.35 36.09 -10.57
CA LYS A 87 32.67 36.11 -9.92
C LYS A 87 33.29 37.50 -10.05
N ASP A 88 34.28 37.82 -9.21
CA ASP A 88 35.09 39.03 -9.34
C ASP A 88 35.63 39.19 -10.77
N GLY A 89 35.17 40.23 -11.46
CA GLY A 89 35.48 40.52 -12.86
C GLY A 89 34.40 40.16 -13.90
N GLU A 90 33.28 39.54 -13.49
CA GLU A 90 32.14 39.18 -14.36
C GLU A 90 30.94 40.14 -14.16
N PHE A 91 30.28 40.58 -15.25
CA PHE A 91 29.10 41.45 -15.22
C PHE A 91 27.82 40.69 -15.62
N ILE A 92 26.73 40.87 -14.88
CA ILE A 92 25.42 40.28 -15.20
C ILE A 92 24.65 41.22 -16.10
N ILE A 93 24.36 40.80 -17.33
CA ILE A 93 23.54 41.58 -18.28
C ILE A 93 22.09 41.09 -18.18
N ARG A 94 21.20 41.90 -17.64
CA ARG A 94 19.75 41.68 -17.75
C ARG A 94 19.22 42.45 -18.95
N ILE A 95 18.83 41.73 -20.00
CA ILE A 95 18.14 42.29 -21.16
C ILE A 95 16.65 42.42 -20.79
N PRO A 96 16.02 43.59 -20.96
CA PRO A 96 14.60 43.80 -20.68
C PRO A 96 13.67 42.98 -21.59
#